data_AF-A0A1V5VWM9-F1
#
_entry.id   AF-A0A1V5VWM9-F1
#
_cell.length_a   1.000
_cell.length_b   1.000
_cell.length_c   1.000
_cell.angle_alpha   90.00
_cell.angle_beta   90.00
_cell.angle_gamma   90.00
#
_symmetry.space_group_name_H-M   'P 1'
#
loop_
_entity.id
_entity.type
_entity.pdbx_description
1 polymer ?
#
loop_
_entity_poly.entity_id
_entity_poly.type
_entity_poly.pdbx_seq_one_letter_code
_entity_poly.pdbx_strand_id
1 'polypeptide(L)'
;MAKGASNAIQQKLLETPQAWDFASQLRINISGCPNSCGQHSNADIGFYGKVGKGEHMYPAYTVMLGGSIGENNSKFGLPLTTIAAKDIDFFTKEILHDFEAKQQMFSNFTEYALSEYPKHIAEKFQNEPDYKKQNDYFYDFGASSQFSLKGRGAGECSAGIFDMIDVDFTAIQKAKYNFTILQNTTEIAENAYNLAKYASRMLLVTKGYDYKGISDIFQGFIQCFINEKLISQKYLPLILEMAQANIDYAYKHQQEIIQLADDVCALYNSLDDSLQYPKIDAIANTTNATNSYHKDLRGVTCPMNFVKTKIELSKIQSGDLLEILLDDGAPIQNVPGSVRNEGHTVLAEEKVETYWKVVIKKQ
;
A
#
# COMPACT_ATOMS: atom_id res chain seq x y z
N MET A 1 -16.68 4.53 -8.75
CA MET A 1 -17.77 3.57 -9.07
C MET A 1 -17.23 2.56 -10.06
N ALA A 2 -17.48 1.26 -9.85
CA ALA A 2 -17.10 0.18 -10.76
C ALA A 2 -17.91 0.30 -12.08
N LYS A 3 -17.52 1.22 -12.95
CA LYS A 3 -18.27 1.53 -14.17
C LYS A 3 -18.13 0.36 -15.14
N GLY A 4 -19.10 -0.55 -15.17
CA GLY A 4 -19.20 -1.59 -16.20
C GLY A 4 -18.75 -2.99 -15.77
N ALA A 5 -18.11 -3.17 -14.61
CA ALA A 5 -17.76 -4.51 -14.11
C ALA A 5 -19.00 -5.39 -13.88
N SER A 6 -20.06 -4.81 -13.29
CA SER A 6 -21.34 -5.51 -13.11
C SER A 6 -21.98 -5.89 -14.45
N ASN A 7 -21.92 -5.00 -15.45
CA ASN A 7 -22.43 -5.27 -16.79
C ASN A 7 -21.63 -6.38 -17.48
N ALA A 8 -20.30 -6.41 -17.31
CA ALA A 8 -19.45 -7.45 -17.87
C ALA A 8 -19.81 -8.83 -17.30
N ILE A 9 -19.98 -8.94 -15.97
CA ILE A 9 -20.49 -10.17 -15.34
C ILE A 9 -21.85 -10.51 -15.93
N GLN A 10 -22.81 -9.57 -15.93
CA GLN A 10 -24.16 -9.83 -16.41
C GLN A 10 -24.18 -10.33 -17.86
N GLN A 11 -23.46 -9.68 -18.76
CA GLN A 11 -23.34 -10.09 -20.17
C GLN A 11 -22.73 -11.50 -20.27
N LYS A 12 -21.64 -11.76 -19.54
CA LYS A 12 -20.98 -13.06 -19.55
C LYS A 12 -21.89 -14.19 -19.08
N LEU A 13 -22.69 -13.94 -18.04
CA LEU A 13 -23.63 -14.91 -17.52
C LEU A 13 -24.81 -15.13 -18.49
N LEU A 14 -25.32 -14.07 -19.13
CA LEU A 14 -26.37 -14.18 -20.15
C LEU A 14 -25.92 -14.90 -21.43
N GLU A 15 -24.66 -14.74 -21.82
CA GLU A 15 -24.06 -15.42 -22.97
C GLU A 15 -23.68 -16.88 -22.67
N THR A 16 -23.62 -17.27 -21.40
CA THR A 16 -23.32 -18.64 -20.99
C THR A 16 -24.58 -19.50 -21.15
N PRO A 17 -24.59 -20.54 -22.00
CA PRO A 17 -25.79 -21.36 -22.23
C PRO A 17 -26.29 -22.14 -21.01
N GLN A 18 -25.43 -22.31 -20.00
CA GLN A 18 -25.71 -23.02 -18.76
C GLN A 18 -26.68 -22.19 -17.89
N ALA A 19 -27.76 -22.81 -17.42
CA ALA A 19 -28.65 -22.20 -16.44
C ALA A 19 -28.34 -22.76 -15.05
N TRP A 20 -28.13 -21.88 -14.08
CA TRP A 20 -27.87 -22.24 -12.69
C TRP A 20 -29.06 -21.89 -11.81
N ASP A 21 -29.86 -22.87 -11.43
CA ASP A 21 -31.07 -22.66 -10.62
C ASP A 21 -30.77 -21.94 -9.30
N PHE A 22 -29.62 -22.25 -8.70
CA PHE A 22 -29.14 -21.63 -7.46
C PHE A 22 -28.70 -20.17 -7.62
N ALA A 23 -28.38 -19.70 -8.83
CA ALA A 23 -27.83 -18.37 -9.04
C ALA A 23 -28.81 -17.25 -8.63
N SER A 24 -30.12 -17.53 -8.71
CA SER A 24 -31.17 -16.63 -8.23
C SER A 24 -31.12 -16.35 -6.72
N GLN A 25 -30.43 -17.20 -5.96
CA GLN A 25 -30.28 -17.10 -4.51
C GLN A 25 -28.97 -16.44 -4.09
N LEU A 26 -28.04 -16.23 -5.04
CA LEU A 26 -26.73 -15.66 -4.76
C LEU A 26 -26.73 -14.14 -4.92
N ARG A 27 -26.02 -13.46 -4.04
CA ARG A 27 -25.75 -12.02 -4.15
C ARG A 27 -24.32 -11.82 -4.61
N ILE A 28 -24.18 -11.01 -5.66
CA ILE A 28 -22.89 -10.56 -6.17
C ILE A 28 -22.78 -9.06 -5.96
N ASN A 29 -21.84 -8.64 -5.12
CA ASN A 29 -21.66 -7.23 -4.76
C ASN A 29 -20.28 -6.74 -5.18
N ILE A 30 -20.22 -5.54 -5.76
CA ILE A 30 -18.98 -4.94 -6.25
C ILE A 30 -18.81 -3.56 -5.65
N SER A 31 -17.69 -3.34 -4.96
CA SER A 31 -17.20 -2.01 -4.59
C SER A 31 -16.03 -1.60 -5.51
N GLY A 32 -16.01 -0.35 -5.95
CA GLY A 32 -14.86 0.17 -6.72
C GLY A 32 -13.61 0.46 -5.89
N CYS A 33 -13.71 0.39 -4.55
CA CYS A 33 -12.61 0.63 -3.61
C CYS A 33 -12.86 -0.17 -2.30
N PRO A 34 -11.91 -0.20 -1.36
CA PRO A 34 -12.03 -0.95 -0.11
C PRO A 34 -13.14 -0.46 0.84
N ASN A 35 -13.69 0.74 0.65
CA ASN A 35 -14.63 1.39 1.59
C ASN A 35 -16.04 0.74 1.67
N SER A 36 -16.21 -0.47 1.12
CA SER A 36 -17.41 -1.32 1.23
C SER A 36 -18.77 -0.64 0.97
N CYS A 37 -18.81 0.45 0.19
CA CYS A 37 -20.06 1.12 -0.18
C CYS A 37 -21.06 0.17 -0.89
N GLY A 38 -20.54 -0.81 -1.64
CA GLY A 38 -21.33 -1.86 -2.29
C GLY A 38 -21.60 -3.08 -1.42
N GLN A 39 -21.24 -3.08 -0.13
CA GLN A 39 -21.44 -4.19 0.81
C GLN A 39 -20.84 -5.52 0.31
N HIS A 40 -19.65 -5.47 -0.31
CA HIS A 40 -18.99 -6.65 -0.89
C HIS A 40 -18.67 -7.72 0.16
N SER A 41 -18.41 -7.33 1.41
CA SER A 41 -18.11 -8.26 2.50
C SER A 41 -19.31 -9.12 2.92
N ASN A 42 -20.52 -8.73 2.57
CA ASN A 42 -21.75 -9.36 3.06
C ASN A 42 -22.49 -10.17 1.98
N ALA A 43 -21.84 -10.35 0.82
CA ALA A 43 -22.38 -11.05 -0.34
C ALA A 43 -21.76 -12.44 -0.49
N ASP A 44 -22.47 -13.33 -1.16
CA ASP A 44 -21.99 -14.68 -1.48
C ASP A 44 -20.69 -14.58 -2.29
N ILE A 45 -20.68 -13.68 -3.28
CA ILE A 45 -19.49 -13.31 -4.05
C ILE A 45 -19.31 -11.78 -3.96
N GLY A 46 -18.25 -11.35 -3.29
CA GLY A 46 -17.88 -9.96 -3.14
C GLY A 46 -16.65 -9.59 -3.95
N PHE A 47 -16.65 -8.39 -4.53
CA PHE A 47 -15.47 -7.81 -5.17
C PHE A 47 -15.22 -6.42 -4.61
N TYR A 48 -13.97 -6.09 -4.31
CA TYR A 48 -13.60 -4.70 -4.02
C TYR A 48 -12.33 -4.27 -4.74
N GLY A 49 -12.36 -3.04 -5.26
CA GLY A 49 -11.29 -2.50 -6.08
C GLY A 49 -9.98 -2.40 -5.32
N LYS A 50 -8.90 -2.83 -5.97
CA LYS A 50 -7.52 -2.76 -5.52
C LYS A 50 -6.62 -2.36 -6.70
N VAL A 51 -5.42 -1.90 -6.40
CA VAL A 51 -4.38 -1.70 -7.42
C VAL A 51 -3.64 -3.02 -7.61
N GLY A 52 -3.72 -3.57 -8.81
CA GLY A 52 -2.92 -4.71 -9.25
C GLY A 52 -1.46 -4.31 -9.40
N LYS A 53 -0.57 -5.21 -9.00
CA LYS A 53 0.88 -4.97 -8.99
C LYS A 53 1.55 -5.79 -10.08
N GLY A 54 2.43 -5.12 -10.82
CA GLY A 54 3.23 -5.69 -11.88
C GLY A 54 4.35 -4.76 -12.34
N GLU A 55 4.89 -4.96 -13.54
CA GLU A 55 5.78 -3.99 -14.20
C GLU A 55 5.09 -2.61 -14.28
N HIS A 56 3.77 -2.64 -14.50
CA HIS A 56 2.89 -1.47 -14.52
C HIS A 56 1.65 -1.70 -13.68
N MET A 57 1.06 -0.61 -13.18
CA MET A 57 -0.19 -0.66 -12.41
C MET A 57 -1.37 -1.01 -13.30
N TYR A 58 -2.26 -1.86 -12.80
CA TYR A 58 -3.52 -2.21 -13.47
C TYR A 58 -4.69 -2.23 -12.47
N PRO A 59 -5.92 -2.00 -12.92
CA PRO A 59 -7.11 -2.14 -12.08
C PRO A 59 -7.30 -3.62 -11.72
N ALA A 60 -7.56 -3.89 -10.43
CA ALA A 60 -7.77 -5.23 -9.92
C ALA A 60 -8.95 -5.27 -8.93
N TYR A 61 -9.44 -6.47 -8.65
CA TYR A 61 -10.39 -6.73 -7.56
C TYR A 61 -9.83 -7.77 -6.61
N THR A 62 -9.96 -7.54 -5.31
CA THR A 62 -9.91 -8.63 -4.34
C THR A 62 -11.27 -9.31 -4.31
N VAL A 63 -11.25 -10.63 -4.43
CA VAL A 63 -12.42 -11.51 -4.39
C VAL A 63 -12.65 -11.98 -2.95
N MET A 64 -13.88 -11.82 -2.49
CA MET A 64 -14.38 -12.30 -1.20
C MET A 64 -15.46 -13.34 -1.45
N LEU A 65 -15.45 -14.47 -0.73
CA LEU A 65 -16.49 -15.49 -0.86
C LEU A 65 -17.13 -15.85 0.49
N GLY A 66 -18.40 -16.25 0.45
CA GLY A 66 -19.10 -16.84 1.59
C GLY A 66 -19.73 -15.85 2.57
N GLY A 67 -19.92 -14.60 2.15
CA GLY A 67 -20.64 -13.61 2.95
C GLY A 67 -22.16 -13.85 2.93
N SER A 68 -22.81 -13.66 4.07
CA SER A 68 -24.25 -13.89 4.23
C SER A 68 -24.88 -12.84 5.15
N ILE A 69 -26.14 -12.49 4.89
CA ILE A 69 -26.98 -11.70 5.79
C ILE A 69 -28.22 -12.53 6.09
N GLY A 70 -28.48 -12.78 7.36
CA GLY A 70 -29.64 -13.54 7.80
C GLY A 70 -29.75 -13.62 9.32
N GLU A 71 -30.95 -13.94 9.79
CA GLU A 71 -31.24 -14.15 11.21
C GLU A 71 -30.36 -15.31 11.73
N ASN A 72 -29.48 -15.01 12.70
CA ASN A 72 -28.55 -15.96 13.33
C ASN A 72 -27.47 -16.62 12.45
N ASN A 73 -27.30 -16.21 11.18
CA ASN A 73 -26.25 -16.77 10.30
C ASN A 73 -25.56 -15.70 9.43
N SER A 74 -25.49 -14.46 9.92
CA SER A 74 -24.76 -13.39 9.25
C SER A 74 -23.25 -13.58 9.42
N LYS A 75 -22.52 -13.58 8.30
CA LYS A 75 -21.08 -13.80 8.26
C LYS A 75 -20.45 -12.90 7.21
N PHE A 76 -19.23 -12.44 7.48
CA PHE A 76 -18.42 -11.79 6.46
C PHE A 76 -17.82 -12.84 5.54
N GLY A 77 -17.77 -12.52 4.24
CA GLY A 77 -16.99 -13.29 3.30
C GLY A 77 -15.51 -13.24 3.66
N LEU A 78 -14.76 -14.25 3.24
CA LEU A 78 -13.32 -14.34 3.41
C LEU A 78 -12.60 -14.01 2.09
N PRO A 79 -11.43 -13.36 2.15
CA PRO A 79 -10.65 -13.08 0.95
C PRO A 79 -10.13 -14.38 0.35
N LEU A 80 -10.37 -14.58 -0.95
CA LEU A 80 -9.88 -15.73 -1.70
C LEU A 80 -8.61 -15.39 -2.49
N THR A 81 -8.67 -14.35 -3.33
CA THR A 81 -7.55 -13.97 -4.21
C THR A 81 -7.70 -12.53 -4.72
N THR A 82 -6.69 -12.05 -5.44
CA THR A 82 -6.78 -10.83 -6.25
C THR A 82 -6.72 -11.21 -7.72
N ILE A 83 -7.61 -10.62 -8.53
CA ILE A 83 -7.69 -10.83 -9.98
C ILE A 83 -7.61 -9.48 -10.70
N ALA A 84 -7.14 -9.48 -11.94
CA ALA A 84 -7.23 -8.27 -12.74
C ALA A 84 -8.70 -7.92 -13.03
N ALA A 85 -9.01 -6.63 -13.17
CA ALA A 85 -10.39 -6.19 -13.33
C ALA A 85 -11.08 -6.83 -14.54
N LYS A 86 -10.34 -7.01 -15.64
CA LYS A 86 -10.84 -7.61 -16.88
C LYS A 86 -11.12 -9.11 -16.78
N ASP A 87 -10.71 -9.78 -15.70
CA ASP A 87 -10.99 -11.20 -15.47
C ASP A 87 -12.24 -11.43 -14.62
N ILE A 88 -12.89 -10.38 -14.11
CA ILE A 88 -13.97 -10.49 -13.13
C ILE A 88 -15.15 -11.34 -13.63
N ASP A 89 -15.47 -11.25 -14.91
CA ASP A 89 -16.57 -11.96 -15.54
C ASP A 89 -16.25 -13.45 -15.73
N PHE A 90 -15.06 -13.77 -16.24
CA PHE A 90 -14.60 -15.14 -16.42
C PHE A 90 -14.39 -15.85 -15.08
N PHE A 91 -13.81 -15.15 -14.09
CA PHE A 91 -13.68 -15.65 -12.72
C PHE A 91 -15.05 -16.00 -12.12
N THR A 92 -16.03 -15.09 -12.23
CA THR A 92 -17.37 -15.31 -11.70
C THR A 92 -18.01 -16.54 -12.33
N LYS A 93 -17.91 -16.69 -13.67
CA LYS A 93 -18.42 -17.85 -14.39
C LYS A 93 -17.78 -19.16 -13.89
N GLU A 94 -16.46 -19.19 -13.76
CA GLU A 94 -15.72 -20.39 -13.31
C GLU A 94 -16.14 -20.82 -11.90
N ILE A 95 -16.33 -19.88 -10.97
CA ILE A 95 -16.80 -20.17 -9.61
C ILE A 95 -18.21 -20.78 -9.62
N LEU A 96 -19.13 -20.23 -10.40
CA LEU A 96 -20.50 -20.75 -10.48
C LEU A 96 -20.53 -22.15 -11.09
N HIS A 97 -19.76 -22.37 -12.16
CA HIS A 97 -19.64 -23.68 -12.80
C HIS A 97 -19.02 -24.71 -11.86
N ASP A 98 -17.99 -24.31 -11.10
CA ASP A 98 -17.32 -25.20 -10.17
C ASP A 98 -18.22 -25.63 -9.01
N PHE A 99 -19.04 -24.70 -8.50
CA PHE A 99 -20.04 -25.00 -7.48
C PHE A 99 -21.14 -25.94 -8.02
N GLU A 100 -21.66 -25.70 -9.22
CA GLU A 100 -22.66 -26.58 -9.86
C GLU A 100 -22.18 -28.04 -9.89
N ALA A 101 -20.94 -28.26 -10.33
CA ALA A 101 -20.34 -29.60 -10.39
C ALA A 101 -20.18 -30.27 -9.01
N LYS A 102 -20.27 -29.50 -7.92
CA LYS A 102 -20.06 -29.96 -6.54
C LYS A 102 -21.28 -29.82 -5.65
N GLN A 103 -22.46 -29.47 -6.20
CA GLN A 103 -23.67 -29.27 -5.41
C GLN A 103 -24.05 -30.47 -4.55
N GLN A 104 -23.74 -31.69 -4.98
CA GLN A 104 -24.03 -32.88 -4.18
C GLN A 104 -23.12 -33.03 -2.94
N MET A 105 -22.00 -32.31 -2.91
CA MET A 105 -21.02 -32.34 -1.81
C MET A 105 -21.26 -31.24 -0.77
N PHE A 106 -22.09 -30.25 -1.08
CA PHE A 106 -22.27 -29.06 -0.25
C PHE A 106 -23.75 -28.71 -0.11
N SER A 107 -24.15 -28.31 1.10
CA SER A 107 -25.55 -27.97 1.38
C SER A 107 -25.98 -26.67 0.72
N ASN A 108 -25.02 -25.74 0.50
CA ASN A 108 -25.23 -24.44 -0.13
C ASN A 108 -23.91 -23.85 -0.63
N PHE A 109 -23.99 -22.71 -1.33
CA PHE A 109 -22.82 -22.02 -1.86
C PHE A 109 -21.86 -21.54 -0.77
N THR A 110 -22.34 -21.11 0.39
CA THR A 110 -21.49 -20.64 1.49
C THR A 110 -20.57 -21.74 1.99
N GLU A 111 -21.07 -22.98 2.11
CA GLU A 111 -20.26 -24.13 2.54
C GLU A 111 -19.15 -24.45 1.51
N TYR A 112 -19.50 -24.43 0.22
CA TYR A 112 -18.53 -24.56 -0.87
C TYR A 112 -17.50 -23.43 -0.85
N ALA A 113 -17.94 -22.18 -0.72
CA ALA A 113 -17.12 -20.97 -0.73
C ALA A 113 -16.08 -20.94 0.39
N LEU A 114 -16.42 -21.49 1.57
CA LEU A 114 -15.54 -21.55 2.73
C LEU A 114 -14.67 -22.82 2.78
N SER A 115 -14.81 -23.71 1.79
CA SER A 115 -13.98 -24.90 1.65
C SER A 115 -12.69 -24.63 0.88
N GLU A 116 -11.88 -25.67 0.67
CA GLU A 116 -10.65 -25.59 -0.12
C GLU A 116 -10.92 -25.60 -1.64
N TYR A 117 -12.11 -26.02 -2.08
CA TYR A 117 -12.39 -26.23 -3.50
C TYR A 117 -12.25 -24.96 -4.37
N PRO A 118 -12.69 -23.76 -3.96
CA PRO A 118 -12.52 -22.56 -4.77
C PRO A 118 -11.05 -22.15 -5.03
N LYS A 119 -10.08 -22.67 -4.25
CA LYS A 119 -8.67 -22.25 -4.34
C LYS A 119 -8.02 -22.59 -5.68
N HIS A 120 -8.35 -23.73 -6.29
CA HIS A 120 -7.78 -24.07 -7.61
C HIS A 120 -8.27 -23.12 -8.72
N ILE A 121 -9.46 -22.50 -8.56
CA ILE A 121 -9.89 -21.43 -9.46
C ILE A 121 -9.03 -20.20 -9.23
N ALA A 122 -8.81 -19.81 -7.98
CA ALA A 122 -7.96 -18.66 -7.65
C ALA A 122 -6.57 -18.73 -8.28
N GLU A 123 -5.92 -19.90 -8.27
CA GLU A 123 -4.59 -20.11 -8.86
C GLU A 123 -4.54 -19.77 -10.36
N LYS A 124 -5.62 -19.98 -11.12
CA LYS A 124 -5.69 -19.67 -12.56
C LYS A 124 -5.55 -18.16 -12.85
N PHE A 125 -5.89 -17.31 -11.88
CA PHE A 125 -6.01 -15.85 -12.05
C PHE A 125 -4.95 -15.04 -11.28
N GLN A 126 -3.94 -15.69 -10.72
CA GLN A 126 -2.85 -15.02 -9.99
C GLN A 126 -1.78 -14.42 -10.91
N ASN A 127 -1.82 -14.71 -12.21
CA ASN A 127 -0.81 -14.24 -13.15
C ASN A 127 -0.96 -12.73 -13.43
N GLU A 128 0.16 -12.03 -13.37
CA GLU A 128 0.26 -10.62 -13.73
C GLU A 128 0.01 -10.42 -15.25
N PRO A 129 -0.76 -9.39 -15.65
CA PRO A 129 -0.88 -9.00 -17.05
C PRO A 129 0.46 -8.54 -17.64
N ASP A 130 0.84 -9.11 -18.78
CA ASP A 130 2.06 -8.73 -19.50
C ASP A 130 1.90 -7.36 -20.19
N TYR A 131 2.60 -6.35 -19.68
CA TYR A 131 2.55 -4.98 -20.21
C TYR A 131 3.02 -4.86 -21.65
N LYS A 132 3.98 -5.69 -22.09
CA LYS A 132 4.53 -5.62 -23.44
C LYS A 132 3.49 -5.95 -24.51
N LYS A 133 2.41 -6.62 -24.13
CA LYS A 133 1.29 -6.93 -25.02
C LYS A 133 0.32 -5.77 -25.19
N GLN A 134 0.49 -4.65 -24.46
CA GLN A 134 -0.40 -3.48 -24.47
C GLN A 134 -1.89 -3.85 -24.51
N ASN A 135 -2.27 -4.79 -23.64
CA ASN A 135 -3.61 -5.33 -23.63
C ASN A 135 -4.59 -4.43 -22.83
N ASP A 136 -5.86 -4.76 -22.89
CA ASP A 136 -6.95 -4.03 -22.23
C ASP A 136 -6.89 -4.12 -20.69
N TYR A 137 -5.99 -4.93 -20.12
CA TYR A 137 -5.86 -5.11 -18.67
C TYR A 137 -5.40 -3.86 -17.95
N PHE A 138 -4.72 -2.94 -18.63
CA PHE A 138 -4.27 -1.67 -18.06
C PHE A 138 -5.34 -0.57 -18.11
N TYR A 139 -6.56 -0.88 -18.54
CA TYR A 139 -7.70 0.04 -18.61
C TYR A 139 -8.82 -0.45 -17.71
N ASP A 140 -9.44 0.45 -16.95
CA ASP A 140 -10.67 0.11 -16.22
C ASP A 140 -11.84 -0.03 -17.21
N PHE A 141 -12.92 -0.67 -16.79
CA PHE A 141 -14.11 -0.80 -17.63
C PHE A 141 -14.64 0.58 -18.06
N GLY A 142 -14.84 0.75 -19.37
CA GLY A 142 -15.29 2.00 -19.98
C GLY A 142 -14.29 3.15 -19.92
N ALA A 143 -13.04 2.93 -19.48
CA ALA A 143 -12.01 3.95 -19.48
C ALA A 143 -11.35 4.09 -20.86
N SER A 144 -11.16 5.33 -21.32
CA SER A 144 -10.43 5.64 -22.55
C SER A 144 -8.94 5.95 -22.31
N SER A 145 -8.52 6.01 -21.04
CA SER A 145 -7.14 6.26 -20.62
C SER A 145 -6.66 5.13 -19.73
N GLN A 146 -5.35 4.86 -19.78
CA GLN A 146 -4.71 3.86 -18.94
C GLN A 146 -4.95 4.16 -17.46
N PHE A 147 -5.04 3.11 -16.66
CA PHE A 147 -5.22 3.17 -15.23
C PHE A 147 -4.08 3.93 -14.57
N SER A 148 -4.44 4.89 -13.74
CA SER A 148 -3.54 5.79 -13.04
C SER A 148 -4.13 6.14 -11.68
N LEU A 149 -3.24 6.45 -10.74
CA LEU A 149 -3.59 7.00 -9.43
C LEU A 149 -3.71 8.52 -9.44
N LYS A 150 -3.36 9.18 -10.56
CA LYS A 150 -3.41 10.63 -10.69
C LYS A 150 -4.82 11.16 -10.40
N GLY A 151 -4.92 12.07 -9.44
CA GLY A 151 -6.18 12.69 -9.03
C GLY A 151 -7.07 11.84 -8.10
N ARG A 152 -6.62 10.64 -7.67
CA ARG A 152 -7.30 9.85 -6.63
C ARG A 152 -6.76 10.27 -5.26
N GLY A 153 -7.66 10.58 -4.33
CA GLY A 153 -7.27 11.08 -2.99
C GLY A 153 -6.53 10.03 -2.16
N ALA A 154 -5.63 10.49 -1.28
CA ALA A 154 -4.86 9.65 -0.36
C ALA A 154 -5.73 8.70 0.50
N GLY A 155 -7.03 8.97 0.65
CA GLY A 155 -7.98 8.13 1.40
C GLY A 155 -8.74 7.06 0.60
N GLU A 156 -8.65 7.01 -0.74
CA GLU A 156 -9.47 6.08 -1.55
C GLU A 156 -8.74 4.82 -2.01
N CYS A 157 -7.40 4.85 -2.07
CA CYS A 157 -6.54 3.74 -2.53
C CYS A 157 -5.15 3.70 -1.82
N SER A 158 -5.02 4.20 -0.59
CA SER A 158 -3.74 4.31 0.12
C SER A 158 -3.01 2.98 0.31
N ALA A 159 -3.76 1.89 0.52
CA ALA A 159 -3.17 0.56 0.72
C ALA A 159 -2.31 0.07 -0.47
N GLY A 160 -2.62 0.49 -1.70
CA GLY A 160 -1.81 0.12 -2.87
C GLY A 160 -0.50 0.90 -3.01
N ILE A 161 -0.46 2.13 -2.49
CA ILE A 161 0.67 3.05 -2.59
C ILE A 161 1.79 2.62 -1.62
N PHE A 162 1.44 2.40 -0.36
CA PHE A 162 2.41 1.95 0.66
C PHE A 162 3.03 0.61 0.29
N ASP A 163 2.23 -0.33 -0.19
CA ASP A 163 2.76 -1.61 -0.62
C ASP A 163 3.79 -1.50 -1.78
N MET A 164 3.65 -0.51 -2.67
CA MET A 164 4.62 -0.29 -3.76
C MET A 164 5.91 0.33 -3.23
N ILE A 165 5.77 1.28 -2.30
CA ILE A 165 6.90 1.88 -1.61
C ILE A 165 7.66 0.79 -0.84
N ASP A 166 6.97 -0.11 -0.13
CA ASP A 166 7.59 -1.19 0.65
C ASP A 166 8.38 -2.18 -0.21
N VAL A 167 7.91 -2.47 -1.43
CA VAL A 167 8.65 -3.31 -2.39
C VAL A 167 9.98 -2.66 -2.75
N ASP A 168 9.98 -1.38 -3.13
CA ASP A 168 11.20 -0.66 -3.47
C ASP A 168 12.08 -0.41 -2.25
N PHE A 169 11.49 -0.10 -1.10
CA PHE A 169 12.19 0.07 0.16
C PHE A 169 12.95 -1.20 0.54
N THR A 170 12.29 -2.36 0.45
CA THR A 170 12.93 -3.67 0.69
C THR A 170 14.02 -3.97 -0.33
N ALA A 171 13.78 -3.66 -1.61
CA ALA A 171 14.77 -3.83 -2.68
C ALA A 171 16.01 -2.93 -2.47
N ILE A 172 15.82 -1.69 -1.97
CA ILE A 172 16.90 -0.78 -1.58
C ILE A 172 17.72 -1.38 -0.45
N GLN A 173 17.10 -1.87 0.63
CA GLN A 173 17.83 -2.48 1.74
C GLN A 173 18.65 -3.70 1.28
N LYS A 174 18.04 -4.55 0.43
CA LYS A 174 18.73 -5.70 -0.16
C LYS A 174 19.90 -5.28 -1.06
N ALA A 175 19.71 -4.29 -1.92
CA ALA A 175 20.78 -3.79 -2.80
C ALA A 175 21.92 -3.14 -2.01
N LYS A 176 21.63 -2.44 -0.90
CA LYS A 176 22.66 -1.94 0.03
C LYS A 176 23.45 -3.08 0.66
N TYR A 177 22.76 -4.12 1.15
CA TYR A 177 23.41 -5.31 1.70
C TYR A 177 24.30 -6.03 0.67
N ASN A 178 23.87 -6.10 -0.59
CA ASN A 178 24.63 -6.74 -1.67
C ASN A 178 26.03 -6.15 -1.86
N PHE A 179 26.24 -4.85 -1.63
CA PHE A 179 27.58 -4.25 -1.68
C PHE A 179 28.55 -4.82 -0.64
N THR A 180 28.06 -5.47 0.42
CA THR A 180 28.90 -6.10 1.45
C THR A 180 29.35 -7.52 1.09
N ILE A 181 28.68 -8.17 0.14
CA ILE A 181 28.90 -9.58 -0.22
C ILE A 181 29.42 -9.77 -1.66
N LEU A 182 29.05 -8.88 -2.59
CA LEU A 182 29.45 -8.98 -3.99
C LEU A 182 30.93 -8.64 -4.14
N GLN A 183 31.65 -9.45 -4.92
CA GLN A 183 33.06 -9.24 -5.24
C GLN A 183 33.30 -9.02 -6.74
N ASN A 184 32.35 -9.41 -7.58
CA ASN A 184 32.46 -9.28 -9.03
C ASN A 184 32.10 -7.84 -9.47
N THR A 185 32.99 -7.19 -10.21
CA THR A 185 32.83 -5.83 -10.72
C THR A 185 31.53 -5.62 -11.50
N THR A 186 31.17 -6.57 -12.38
CA THR A 186 29.96 -6.48 -13.21
C THR A 186 28.71 -6.57 -12.36
N GLU A 187 28.65 -7.52 -11.42
CA GLU A 187 27.51 -7.67 -10.50
C GLU A 187 27.35 -6.45 -9.60
N ILE A 188 28.47 -5.85 -9.14
CA ILE A 188 28.46 -4.62 -8.36
C ILE A 188 27.91 -3.46 -9.18
N ALA A 189 28.31 -3.34 -10.45
CA ALA A 189 27.83 -2.29 -11.35
C ALA A 189 26.32 -2.40 -11.62
N GLU A 190 25.84 -3.62 -11.88
CA GLU A 190 24.41 -3.90 -12.05
C GLU A 190 23.62 -3.64 -10.76
N ASN A 191 24.16 -4.02 -9.61
CA ASN A 191 23.55 -3.75 -8.31
C ASN A 191 23.45 -2.23 -8.03
N ALA A 192 24.48 -1.46 -8.38
CA ALA A 192 24.47 0.00 -8.26
C ALA A 192 23.41 0.64 -9.15
N TYR A 193 23.31 0.22 -10.42
CA TYR A 193 22.27 0.69 -11.31
C TYR A 193 20.87 0.37 -10.79
N ASN A 194 20.66 -0.85 -10.29
CA ASN A 194 19.39 -1.26 -9.71
C ASN A 194 19.04 -0.47 -8.44
N LEU A 195 20.02 -0.18 -7.56
CA LEU A 195 19.81 0.67 -6.39
C LEU A 195 19.32 2.06 -6.80
N ALA A 196 19.97 2.69 -7.78
CA ALA A 196 19.56 3.99 -8.31
C ALA A 196 18.13 3.95 -8.88
N LYS A 197 17.79 2.89 -9.61
CA LYS A 197 16.45 2.66 -10.16
C LYS A 197 15.39 2.53 -9.05
N TYR A 198 15.62 1.70 -8.04
CA TYR A 198 14.67 1.53 -6.93
C TYR A 198 14.49 2.82 -6.14
N ALA A 199 15.58 3.51 -5.80
CA ALA A 199 15.53 4.82 -5.15
C ALA A 199 14.76 5.86 -5.98
N SER A 200 14.97 5.88 -7.30
CA SER A 200 14.28 6.82 -8.18
C SER A 200 12.79 6.51 -8.36
N ARG A 201 12.42 5.22 -8.28
CA ARG A 201 11.03 4.76 -8.47
C ARG A 201 10.18 4.89 -7.22
N MET A 202 10.74 4.58 -6.05
CA MET A 202 10.02 4.35 -4.79
C MET A 202 8.93 5.38 -4.50
N LEU A 203 9.24 6.66 -4.67
CA LEU A 203 8.33 7.74 -4.28
C LEU A 203 7.47 8.29 -5.43
N LEU A 204 7.68 7.90 -6.69
CA LEU A 204 6.91 8.43 -7.83
C LEU A 204 5.41 8.21 -7.69
N VAL A 205 5.02 7.10 -7.06
CA VAL A 205 3.63 6.77 -6.78
C VAL A 205 2.94 7.82 -5.90
N THR A 206 3.65 8.44 -4.95
CA THR A 206 3.11 9.51 -4.08
C THR A 206 2.77 10.78 -4.86
N LYS A 207 3.43 10.98 -6.02
CA LYS A 207 3.21 12.11 -6.92
C LYS A 207 2.23 11.78 -8.05
N GLY A 208 1.70 10.55 -8.07
CA GLY A 208 0.85 10.06 -9.15
C GLY A 208 1.55 10.09 -10.52
N TYR A 209 2.88 9.91 -10.54
CA TYR A 209 3.67 9.90 -11.76
C TYR A 209 3.69 8.48 -12.35
N ASP A 210 3.10 8.33 -13.53
CA ASP A 210 3.13 7.08 -14.28
C ASP A 210 4.32 7.04 -15.25
N TYR A 211 5.00 5.91 -15.34
CA TYR A 211 6.17 5.70 -16.22
C TYR A 211 5.94 4.49 -17.14
N LYS A 212 6.41 4.55 -18.39
CA LYS A 212 6.22 3.46 -19.38
C LYS A 212 7.44 2.57 -19.55
N GLY A 213 8.57 2.92 -18.92
CA GLY A 213 9.80 2.14 -18.95
C GLY A 213 10.87 2.72 -18.01
N ILE A 214 12.07 2.12 -18.02
CA ILE A 214 13.12 2.47 -17.05
C ILE A 214 13.62 3.91 -17.21
N SER A 215 13.77 4.42 -18.43
CA SER A 215 14.22 5.81 -18.64
C SER A 215 13.21 6.83 -18.09
N ASP A 216 11.91 6.54 -18.21
CA ASP A 216 10.82 7.39 -17.69
C ASP A 216 10.84 7.49 -16.15
N ILE A 217 11.33 6.45 -15.45
CA ILE A 217 11.48 6.48 -13.98
C ILE A 217 12.44 7.61 -13.59
N PHE A 218 13.60 7.68 -14.24
CA PHE A 218 14.60 8.69 -13.92
C PHE A 218 14.15 10.10 -14.30
N GLN A 219 13.45 10.27 -15.43
CA GLN A 219 12.85 11.54 -15.81
C GLN A 219 11.78 11.98 -14.80
N GLY A 220 10.92 11.05 -14.38
CA GLY A 220 9.95 11.29 -13.34
C GLY A 220 10.60 11.71 -12.02
N PHE A 221 11.71 11.06 -11.65
CA PHE A 221 12.42 11.41 -10.42
C PHE A 221 13.00 12.82 -10.47
N ILE A 222 13.60 13.19 -11.60
CA ILE A 222 14.09 14.56 -11.83
C ILE A 222 12.93 15.56 -11.69
N GLN A 223 11.82 15.32 -12.39
CA GLN A 223 10.68 16.24 -12.39
C GLN A 223 10.04 16.37 -11.01
N CYS A 224 9.81 15.26 -10.32
CA CYS A 224 9.00 15.21 -9.11
C CYS A 224 9.76 15.49 -7.82
N PHE A 225 11.08 15.29 -7.81
CA PHE A 225 11.88 15.37 -6.58
C PHE A 225 13.07 16.31 -6.68
N ILE A 226 13.84 16.26 -7.77
CA ILE A 226 15.01 17.15 -7.92
C ILE A 226 14.56 18.58 -8.24
N ASN A 227 13.73 18.76 -9.27
CA ASN A 227 13.25 20.09 -9.68
C ASN A 227 12.36 20.73 -8.61
N GLU A 228 11.62 19.91 -7.86
CA GLU A 228 10.82 20.32 -6.70
C GLU A 228 11.68 20.57 -5.45
N LYS A 229 13.01 20.41 -5.54
CA LYS A 229 14.01 20.60 -4.48
C LYS A 229 13.84 19.69 -3.26
N LEU A 230 13.08 18.60 -3.39
CA LEU A 230 12.85 17.58 -2.35
C LEU A 230 14.05 16.66 -2.20
N ILE A 231 14.80 16.46 -3.28
CA ILE A 231 16.09 15.77 -3.31
C ILE A 231 17.14 16.73 -3.89
N SER A 232 18.35 16.69 -3.34
CA SER A 232 19.41 17.66 -3.68
C SER A 232 19.75 17.68 -5.17
N GLN A 233 19.90 18.88 -5.74
CA GLN A 233 20.32 19.11 -7.13
C GLN A 233 21.66 18.44 -7.48
N LYS A 234 22.51 18.14 -6.48
CA LYS A 234 23.80 17.47 -6.69
C LYS A 234 23.67 16.12 -7.40
N TYR A 235 22.53 15.44 -7.25
CA TYR A 235 22.27 14.13 -7.86
C TYR A 235 21.84 14.21 -9.34
N LEU A 236 21.57 15.40 -9.88
CA LEU A 236 21.08 15.52 -11.26
C LEU A 236 22.02 14.85 -12.30
N PRO A 237 23.34 15.07 -12.29
CA PRO A 237 24.24 14.41 -13.25
C PRO A 237 24.20 12.89 -13.14
N LEU A 238 24.17 12.38 -11.90
CA LEU A 238 24.07 10.95 -11.62
C LEU A 238 22.79 10.35 -12.23
N ILE A 239 21.64 10.97 -12.00
CA ILE A 239 20.35 10.47 -12.51
C ILE A 239 20.29 10.54 -14.04
N LEU A 240 20.90 11.56 -14.67
CA LEU A 240 20.98 11.66 -16.14
C LEU A 240 21.80 10.52 -16.75
N GLU A 241 22.90 10.11 -16.11
CA GLU A 241 23.68 8.95 -16.55
C GLU A 241 22.92 7.63 -16.37
N MET A 242 22.14 7.50 -15.28
CA MET A 242 21.27 6.33 -15.07
C MET A 242 20.15 6.28 -16.12
N ALA A 243 19.60 7.42 -16.54
CA ALA A 243 18.59 7.48 -17.59
C ALA A 243 19.08 6.97 -18.95
N GLN A 244 20.41 6.97 -19.17
CA GLN A 244 21.09 6.44 -20.35
C GLN A 244 21.59 5.00 -20.16
N ALA A 245 21.27 4.35 -19.05
CA ALA A 245 21.74 3.01 -18.71
C ALA A 245 23.28 2.87 -18.65
N ASN A 246 23.98 3.92 -18.20
CA ASN A 246 25.44 3.91 -18.09
C ASN A 246 25.91 3.12 -16.85
N ILE A 247 26.07 1.80 -17.01
CA ILE A 247 26.43 0.87 -15.93
C ILE A 247 27.85 1.13 -15.40
N ASP A 248 28.79 1.50 -16.26
CA ASP A 248 30.17 1.84 -15.86
C ASP A 248 30.21 3.08 -14.98
N TYR A 249 29.35 4.07 -15.26
CA TYR A 249 29.18 5.24 -14.41
C TYR A 249 28.58 4.85 -13.06
N ALA A 250 27.57 3.96 -13.04
CA ALA A 250 26.98 3.45 -11.81
C ALA A 250 28.03 2.79 -10.90
N TYR A 251 28.92 1.99 -11.49
CA TYR A 251 30.03 1.37 -10.76
C TYR A 251 31.00 2.39 -10.15
N LYS A 252 31.32 3.48 -10.85
CA LYS A 252 32.24 4.50 -10.32
C LYS A 252 31.62 5.36 -9.22
N HIS A 253 30.30 5.50 -9.21
CA HIS A 253 29.54 6.39 -8.31
C HIS A 253 28.73 5.65 -7.23
N GLN A 254 29.12 4.42 -6.87
CA GLN A 254 28.39 3.58 -5.90
C GLN A 254 28.06 4.30 -4.58
N GLN A 255 29.02 5.00 -3.98
CA GLN A 255 28.83 5.70 -2.70
C GLN A 255 27.81 6.84 -2.84
N GLU A 256 27.82 7.54 -3.97
CA GLU A 256 26.86 8.61 -4.25
C GLU A 256 25.45 8.05 -4.46
N ILE A 257 25.32 6.89 -5.11
CA ILE A 257 24.06 6.16 -5.28
C ILE A 257 23.51 5.65 -3.94
N ILE A 258 24.38 5.16 -3.06
CA ILE A 258 23.99 4.75 -1.70
C ILE A 258 23.44 5.95 -0.93
N GLN A 259 24.14 7.10 -0.99
CA GLN A 259 23.67 8.32 -0.33
C GLN A 259 22.35 8.83 -0.92
N LEU A 260 22.17 8.76 -2.25
CA LEU A 260 20.88 9.07 -2.88
C LEU A 260 19.76 8.19 -2.32
N ALA A 261 19.99 6.88 -2.21
CA ALA A 261 18.99 5.96 -1.66
C ALA A 261 18.66 6.28 -0.19
N ASP A 262 19.66 6.70 0.60
CA ASP A 262 19.45 7.12 1.99
C ASP A 262 18.67 8.43 2.08
N ASP A 263 18.98 9.43 1.25
CA ASP A 263 18.26 10.69 1.18
C ASP A 263 16.79 10.47 0.74
N VAL A 264 16.53 9.53 -0.18
CA VAL A 264 15.17 9.13 -0.58
C VAL A 264 14.43 8.41 0.55
N CYS A 265 15.08 7.50 1.27
CA CYS A 265 14.49 6.85 2.44
C CYS A 265 14.17 7.86 3.55
N ALA A 266 15.06 8.82 3.79
CA ALA A 266 14.83 9.90 4.74
C ALA A 266 13.65 10.78 4.32
N LEU A 267 13.55 11.11 3.04
CA LEU A 267 12.42 11.86 2.49
C LEU A 267 11.10 11.11 2.68
N TYR A 268 11.08 9.79 2.45
CA TYR A 268 9.92 8.95 2.73
C TYR A 268 9.50 9.00 4.20
N ASN A 269 10.46 8.83 5.12
CA ASN A 269 10.20 8.87 6.56
C ASN A 269 9.75 10.26 7.05
N SER A 270 9.96 11.31 6.26
CA SER A 270 9.51 12.68 6.56
C SER A 270 8.10 13.01 6.07
N LEU A 271 7.43 12.10 5.36
CA LEU A 271 6.05 12.28 4.89
C LEU A 271 5.10 12.43 6.08
N ASP A 272 4.19 13.41 5.99
CA ASP A 272 3.09 13.52 6.94
C ASP A 272 1.97 12.50 6.65
N ASP A 273 1.00 12.40 7.57
CA ASP A 273 -0.16 11.48 7.46
C ASP A 273 -1.02 11.72 6.20
N SER A 274 -0.80 12.82 5.47
CA SER A 274 -1.46 13.18 4.21
C SER A 274 -0.60 12.90 2.97
N LEU A 275 0.54 12.20 3.12
CA LEU A 275 1.52 11.93 2.07
C LEU A 275 2.06 13.20 1.42
N GLN A 276 2.11 14.32 2.16
CA GLN A 276 2.70 15.55 1.69
C GLN A 276 4.13 15.69 2.22
N TYR A 277 4.98 16.23 1.35
CA TYR A 277 6.35 16.53 1.71
C TYR A 277 6.41 17.86 2.47
N PRO A 278 7.31 17.99 3.47
CA PRO A 278 7.55 19.26 4.12
C PRO A 278 7.92 20.31 3.05
N LYS A 279 7.24 21.46 3.06
CA LYS A 279 7.56 22.56 2.14
C LYS A 279 8.98 23.08 2.46
N ILE A 280 9.85 23.05 1.47
CA ILE A 280 11.29 23.39 1.57
C ILE A 280 11.55 24.87 1.89
N ASP A 281 10.53 25.74 1.79
CA ASP A 281 10.65 27.15 2.19
C ASP A 281 10.94 27.34 3.70
N ALA A 282 10.86 26.28 4.51
CA ALA A 282 11.17 26.30 5.94
C ALA A 282 12.56 25.73 6.33
N ILE A 283 13.44 25.38 5.39
CA ILE A 283 14.79 24.82 5.69
C ILE A 283 15.88 25.92 5.71
N ALA A 284 15.48 27.20 5.64
CA ALA A 284 16.36 28.30 5.99
C ALA A 284 16.02 28.78 7.42
N ASN A 285 16.84 28.34 8.38
CA ASN A 285 16.85 28.70 9.80
C ASN A 285 15.92 27.90 10.73
N THR A 286 16.42 26.79 11.25
CA THR A 286 16.16 26.43 12.65
C THR A 286 17.42 25.88 13.29
N THR A 287 18.12 26.78 13.98
CA THR A 287 18.93 26.44 15.14
C THR A 287 18.12 25.56 16.09
N ASN A 288 18.71 24.46 16.54
CA ASN A 288 18.23 23.53 17.56
C ASN A 288 17.52 24.24 18.73
N ALA A 289 16.20 24.23 18.72
CA ALA A 289 15.38 24.40 19.92
C ALA A 289 14.39 23.24 19.96
N THR A 290 14.62 22.29 20.86
CA THR A 290 13.71 21.17 21.09
C THR A 290 12.41 21.73 21.67
N ASN A 291 11.32 21.71 20.90
CA ASN A 291 10.04 22.18 21.42
C ASN A 291 9.42 21.11 22.33
N SER A 292 8.84 21.54 23.45
CA SER A 292 8.20 20.66 24.44
C SER A 292 6.71 20.94 24.47
N TYR A 293 5.92 19.88 24.30
CA TYR A 293 4.46 19.88 24.26
C TYR A 293 3.91 19.08 25.44
N HIS A 294 2.72 19.44 25.92
CA HIS A 294 2.12 18.81 27.10
C HIS A 294 0.67 18.41 26.86
N LYS A 295 0.28 17.21 27.32
CA LYS A 295 -1.10 16.73 27.27
C LYS A 295 -1.50 15.96 28.52
N ASP A 296 -2.60 16.39 29.14
CA ASP A 296 -3.26 15.61 30.19
C ASP A 296 -4.18 14.55 29.58
N LEU A 297 -3.90 13.27 29.85
CA LEU A 297 -4.69 12.12 29.43
C LEU A 297 -5.22 11.31 30.62
N ARG A 298 -5.23 11.89 31.83
CA ARG A 298 -5.90 11.31 33.00
C ARG A 298 -7.40 11.22 32.78
N GLY A 299 -8.03 10.19 33.31
CA GLY A 299 -9.42 9.81 33.07
C GLY A 299 -9.67 9.20 31.68
N VAL A 300 -8.66 9.03 30.83
CA VAL A 300 -8.82 8.41 29.50
C VAL A 300 -8.49 6.92 29.58
N THR A 301 -9.50 6.08 29.39
CA THR A 301 -9.36 4.62 29.45
C THR A 301 -8.68 4.05 28.21
N CYS A 302 -8.06 2.87 28.35
CA CYS A 302 -7.58 2.10 27.19
C CYS A 302 -8.76 1.70 26.27
N PRO A 303 -8.57 1.64 24.94
CA PRO A 303 -7.34 1.95 24.20
C PRO A 303 -7.19 3.44 23.83
N MET A 304 -8.12 4.30 24.26
CA MET A 304 -8.20 5.69 23.82
C MET A 304 -7.03 6.57 24.29
N ASN A 305 -6.40 6.24 25.41
CA ASN A 305 -5.20 6.94 25.88
C ASN A 305 -4.03 6.82 24.89
N PHE A 306 -3.81 5.63 24.33
CA PHE A 306 -2.78 5.40 23.34
C PHE A 306 -3.14 6.07 22.01
N VAL A 307 -4.41 5.95 21.56
CA VAL A 307 -4.89 6.62 20.35
C VAL A 307 -4.69 8.14 20.44
N LYS A 308 -5.03 8.75 21.58
CA LYS A 308 -4.82 10.19 21.78
C LYS A 308 -3.34 10.56 21.86
N THR A 309 -2.51 9.74 22.50
CA THR A 309 -1.05 9.93 22.52
C THR A 309 -0.49 9.96 21.10
N LYS A 310 -0.93 9.03 20.24
CA LYS A 310 -0.54 8.98 18.83
C LYS A 310 -0.98 10.22 18.05
N ILE A 311 -2.21 10.69 18.27
CA ILE A 311 -2.71 11.93 17.65
C ILE A 311 -1.90 13.15 18.09
N GLU A 312 -1.43 13.22 19.33
CA GLU A 312 -0.57 14.34 19.75
C GLU A 312 0.85 14.20 19.20
N LEU A 313 1.40 12.97 19.14
CA LEU A 313 2.70 12.70 18.52
C LEU A 313 2.73 12.98 17.01
N SER A 314 1.61 12.82 16.31
CA SER A 314 1.53 13.13 14.87
C SER A 314 1.48 14.62 14.56
N LYS A 315 1.22 15.47 15.57
CA LYS A 315 1.18 16.94 15.42
C LYS A 315 2.53 17.62 15.63
N ILE A 316 3.53 16.90 16.16
CA ILE A 316 4.83 17.47 16.54
C ILE A 316 5.94 16.95 15.62
N GLN A 317 7.07 17.65 15.57
CA GLN A 317 8.17 17.31 14.65
C GLN A 317 9.08 16.23 15.23
N SER A 318 9.79 15.50 14.37
CA SER A 318 10.84 14.58 14.82
C SER A 318 11.89 15.34 15.64
N GLY A 319 12.24 14.80 16.80
CA GLY A 319 13.10 15.45 17.78
C GLY A 319 12.36 16.20 18.89
N ASP A 320 11.11 16.62 18.69
CA ASP A 320 10.31 17.30 19.72
C ASP A 320 9.94 16.36 20.87
N LEU A 321 9.64 16.98 22.03
CA LEU A 321 9.23 16.28 23.24
C LEU A 321 7.72 16.42 23.46
N LEU A 322 7.05 15.30 23.72
CA LEU A 322 5.68 15.25 24.22
C LEU A 322 5.69 14.71 25.65
N GLU A 323 5.21 15.52 26.57
CA GLU A 323 4.89 15.11 27.92
C GLU A 323 3.40 14.75 28.02
N ILE A 324 3.09 13.54 28.48
CA ILE A 324 1.72 13.10 28.74
C ILE A 324 1.52 12.76 30.22
N LEU A 325 0.33 13.06 30.73
CA LEU A 325 -0.10 12.61 32.06
C LEU A 325 -1.06 11.43 31.94
N LEU A 326 -0.81 10.35 32.67
CA LEU A 326 -1.56 9.10 32.63
C LEU A 326 -2.02 8.70 34.03
N ASP A 327 -3.16 8.02 34.13
CA ASP A 327 -3.57 7.41 35.40
C ASP A 327 -2.70 6.20 35.75
N ASP A 328 -2.64 5.90 37.05
CA ASP A 328 -2.03 4.66 37.54
C ASP A 328 -2.78 3.41 37.05
N GLY A 329 -2.08 2.29 36.94
CA GLY A 329 -2.63 1.02 36.44
C GLY A 329 -2.50 0.83 34.92
N ALA A 330 -3.60 0.48 34.24
CA ALA A 330 -3.55 0.05 32.84
C ALA A 330 -2.97 1.10 31.85
N PRO A 331 -3.23 2.42 31.98
CA PRO A 331 -2.66 3.41 31.06
C PRO A 331 -1.13 3.43 31.03
N ILE A 332 -0.50 3.55 32.20
CA ILE A 332 0.97 3.58 32.30
C ILE A 332 1.62 2.25 31.91
N GLN A 333 0.94 1.11 32.12
CA GLN A 333 1.48 -0.20 31.74
C GLN A 333 1.51 -0.42 30.21
N ASN A 334 0.63 0.25 29.46
CA ASN A 334 0.43 -0.03 28.04
C ASN A 334 1.01 1.07 27.13
N VAL A 335 0.74 2.35 27.43
CA VAL A 335 1.05 3.46 26.53
C VAL A 335 2.56 3.57 26.23
N PRO A 336 3.49 3.54 27.23
CA PRO A 336 4.92 3.61 26.94
C PRO A 336 5.43 2.43 26.11
N GLY A 337 4.88 1.22 26.33
CA GLY A 337 5.21 0.03 25.53
C GLY A 337 4.77 0.19 24.07
N SER A 338 3.54 0.65 23.84
CA SER A 338 3.01 0.90 22.51
C SER A 338 3.76 2.02 21.78
N VAL A 339 4.13 3.09 22.49
CA VAL A 339 4.95 4.19 21.94
C VAL A 339 6.34 3.71 21.50
N ARG A 340 6.98 2.85 22.30
CA ARG A 340 8.26 2.21 21.91
C ARG A 340 8.11 1.30 20.68
N ASN A 341 7.02 0.53 20.61
CA ASN A 341 6.73 -0.34 19.48
C ASN A 341 6.47 0.44 18.18
N GLU A 342 5.97 1.68 18.26
CA GLU A 342 5.84 2.60 17.14
C GLU A 342 7.16 3.31 16.76
N GLY A 343 8.27 2.98 17.45
CA GLY A 343 9.60 3.48 17.13
C GLY A 343 9.96 4.81 17.82
N HIS A 344 9.13 5.34 18.72
CA HIS A 344 9.43 6.54 19.48
C HIS A 344 10.22 6.24 20.76
N THR A 345 10.94 7.23 21.29
CA THR A 345 11.76 7.04 22.48
C THR A 345 11.04 7.60 23.71
N VAL A 346 10.75 6.75 24.68
CA VAL A 346 10.29 7.19 26.00
C VAL A 346 11.51 7.58 26.83
N LEU A 347 11.64 8.86 27.17
CA LEU A 347 12.76 9.43 27.91
C LEU A 347 12.60 9.33 29.43
N ALA A 348 11.37 9.45 29.93
CA ALA A 348 11.09 9.39 31.37
C ALA A 348 9.68 8.85 31.64
N GLU A 349 9.55 8.12 32.75
CA GLU A 349 8.28 7.63 33.31
C GLU A 349 8.33 7.90 34.83
N GLU A 350 7.69 8.98 35.28
CA GLU A 350 7.78 9.47 36.66
C GLU A 350 6.41 9.42 37.33
N LYS A 351 6.33 8.79 38.51
CA LYS A 351 5.11 8.80 39.31
C LYS A 351 5.02 10.08 40.12
N VAL A 352 3.93 10.83 39.95
CA VAL A 352 3.61 12.06 40.69
C VAL A 352 2.31 11.85 41.45
N GLU A 353 2.43 11.61 42.75
CA GLU A 353 1.31 11.32 43.66
C GLU A 353 0.38 10.19 43.15
N THR A 354 -0.74 10.55 42.52
CA THR A 354 -1.78 9.63 42.04
C THR A 354 -1.76 9.40 40.52
N TYR A 355 -0.82 9.98 39.79
CA TYR A 355 -0.72 9.87 38.33
C TYR A 355 0.74 9.70 37.87
N TRP A 356 0.91 9.45 36.58
CA TRP A 356 2.21 9.27 35.94
C TRP A 356 2.45 10.36 34.91
N LYS A 357 3.69 10.83 34.85
CA LYS A 357 4.20 11.73 33.83
C LYS A 357 5.13 10.94 32.92
N VAL A 358 4.85 10.94 31.62
CA VAL A 358 5.66 10.23 30.63
C VAL A 358 6.18 11.25 29.61
N VAL A 359 7.50 11.29 29.42
CA VAL A 359 8.14 12.17 28.43
C VAL A 359 8.58 11.33 27.24
N ILE A 360 8.09 11.68 26.06
CA ILE A 360 8.30 10.97 24.81
C ILE A 360 9.04 11.89 23.85
N LYS A 361 10.10 11.40 23.24
CA LYS A 361 10.75 12.05 22.09
C LYS A 361 10.23 11.44 20.80
N LYS A 362 9.65 12.27 19.93
CA LYS A 362 9.22 11.86 18.59
C LYS A 362 10.46 11.48 17.78
N GLN A 363 10.39 10.30 17.17
CA GLN A 363 11.37 9.84 16.17
C GLN A 363 10.84 10.09 14.77
#